data_AF-A0A2T5P5C9-F1
#
_entry.id   AF-A0A2T5P5C9-F1
#
_cell.length_a   1.000
_cell.length_b   1.000
_cell.length_c   1.000
_cell.angle_alpha   90.00
_cell.angle_beta   90.00
_cell.angle_gamma   90.00
#
_symmetry.space_group_name_H-M   'P 1'
#
loop_
_entity.id
_entity.type
_entity.pdbx_description
1 polymer ?
#
loop_
_entity_poly.entity_id
_entity_poly.type
_entity_poly.pdbx_seq_one_letter_code
_entity_poly.pdbx_strand_id
1 'polypeptide(L)'
;MKVIAASEIRGPAGCSDKLLKAEVARFVEPPRRVDRLILQSLLGAAPFLPLLRKDCGLYLAADYPCRPTMELLLEAVFVQHKLPKPLEFVNSVSNAAGFHVAQKLGVEGPNLFIGAGRDLWRQFCEIAALDMADGVVSQALLIHSANPDEFVVRSLLLDNTPGTADSSSFATLSEGLDISRLEIVRADG
;
A
#
# COMPACT_ATOMS: atom_id res chain seq x y z
N MET A 1 12.60 14.79 -9.54
CA MET A 1 12.08 13.82 -8.56
C MET A 1 13.07 12.69 -8.43
N LYS A 2 13.38 12.28 -7.20
CA LYS A 2 14.35 11.22 -6.91
C LYS A 2 13.73 10.21 -5.96
N VAL A 3 14.06 8.93 -6.14
CA VAL A 3 13.75 7.88 -5.16
C VAL A 3 14.75 7.97 -4.01
N ILE A 4 14.26 8.11 -2.78
CA ILE A 4 15.07 8.32 -1.59
C ILE A 4 15.05 7.14 -0.61
N ALA A 5 14.04 6.27 -0.71
CA ALA A 5 13.97 5.03 0.06
C ALA A 5 13.10 3.99 -0.67
N ALA A 6 13.38 2.73 -0.40
CA ALA A 6 12.64 1.60 -0.96
C ALA A 6 12.39 0.53 0.11
N SER A 7 11.26 -0.17 0.00
CA SER A 7 10.94 -1.32 0.84
C SER A 7 10.35 -2.48 0.02
N GLU A 8 10.62 -3.70 0.47
CA GLU A 8 10.01 -4.91 -0.07
C GLU A 8 9.64 -5.84 1.09
N ILE A 9 8.34 -6.05 1.29
CA ILE A 9 7.78 -6.94 2.32
C ILE A 9 7.22 -8.17 1.63
N ARG A 10 7.54 -9.36 2.14
CA ARG A 10 7.10 -10.63 1.55
C ARG A 10 6.53 -11.56 2.61
N GLY A 11 5.67 -12.48 2.20
CA GLY A 11 5.26 -13.60 3.03
C GLY A 11 4.27 -14.52 2.33
N PRO A 12 3.94 -15.66 2.94
CA PRO A 12 3.07 -16.65 2.32
C PRO A 12 1.65 -16.11 2.16
N ALA A 13 0.97 -16.46 1.07
CA ALA A 13 -0.43 -16.11 0.88
C ALA A 13 -1.34 -16.69 1.99
N GLY A 14 -0.92 -17.78 2.63
CA GLY A 14 -1.61 -18.38 3.77
C GLY A 14 -1.32 -17.75 5.14
N CYS A 15 -0.47 -16.72 5.26
CA CYS A 15 -0.24 -16.07 6.55
C CYS A 15 -1.56 -15.58 7.15
N SER A 16 -1.74 -15.63 8.48
CA SER A 16 -2.98 -15.17 9.09
C SER A 16 -3.01 -13.64 9.20
N ASP A 17 -4.22 -13.05 9.14
CA ASP A 17 -4.39 -11.62 9.38
C ASP A 17 -3.98 -11.22 10.82
N LYS A 18 -4.02 -12.18 11.75
CA LYS A 18 -3.53 -12.00 13.13
C LYS A 18 -2.01 -11.79 13.15
N LEU A 19 -1.27 -12.59 12.39
CA LEU A 19 0.17 -12.45 12.24
C LEU A 19 0.52 -11.12 11.56
N LEU A 20 -0.13 -10.80 10.43
CA LEU A 20 0.05 -9.51 9.75
C LEU A 20 -0.20 -8.32 10.69
N LYS A 21 -1.26 -8.39 11.50
CA LYS A 21 -1.57 -7.36 12.49
C LYS A 21 -0.51 -7.24 13.58
N ALA A 22 0.07 -8.36 14.03
CA ALA A 22 1.16 -8.36 14.99
C ALA A 22 2.42 -7.71 14.41
N GLU A 23 2.74 -7.97 13.14
CA GLU A 23 3.86 -7.31 12.45
C GLU A 23 3.62 -5.81 12.28
N VAL A 24 2.40 -5.37 11.90
CA VAL A 24 2.05 -3.94 11.83
C VAL A 24 2.21 -3.27 13.19
N ALA A 25 1.80 -3.95 14.27
CA ALA A 25 1.85 -3.43 15.64
C ALA A 25 3.27 -3.10 16.13
N ARG A 26 4.31 -3.63 15.47
CA ARG A 26 5.71 -3.29 15.76
C ARG A 26 6.06 -1.86 15.33
N PHE A 27 5.27 -1.27 14.44
CA PHE A 27 5.54 0.05 13.84
C PHE A 27 4.46 1.07 14.20
N VAL A 28 3.19 0.70 14.09
CA VAL A 28 2.04 1.58 14.33
C VAL A 28 0.91 0.82 15.00
N GLU A 29 0.07 1.50 15.79
CA GLU A 29 -1.14 0.87 16.34
C GLU A 29 -2.06 0.45 15.17
N PRO A 30 -2.30 -0.86 14.96
CA PRO A 30 -3.11 -1.31 13.84
C PRO A 30 -4.54 -0.78 13.97
N PRO A 31 -5.20 -0.35 12.89
CA PRO A 31 -6.61 0.01 12.97
C PRO A 31 -7.44 -1.15 13.52
N ARG A 32 -8.49 -0.83 14.29
CA ARG A 32 -9.32 -1.87 14.94
C ARG A 32 -10.00 -2.79 13.94
N ARG A 33 -10.43 -2.23 12.81
CA ARG A 33 -11.13 -2.91 11.72
C ARG A 33 -10.29 -2.74 10.47
N VAL A 34 -9.65 -3.82 10.05
CA VAL A 34 -8.69 -3.85 8.94
C VAL A 34 -8.94 -5.10 8.14
N ASP A 35 -8.71 -4.98 6.84
CA ASP A 35 -8.55 -6.13 5.98
C ASP A 35 -7.06 -6.39 5.73
N ARG A 36 -6.80 -7.46 5.00
CA ARG A 36 -5.45 -7.86 4.62
C ARG A 36 -4.72 -6.81 3.80
N LEU A 37 -5.39 -6.14 2.86
CA LEU A 37 -4.75 -5.15 1.99
C LEU A 37 -4.30 -3.92 2.80
N ILE A 38 -5.10 -3.48 3.77
CA ILE A 38 -4.73 -2.44 4.73
C ILE A 38 -3.48 -2.86 5.51
N LEU A 39 -3.46 -4.08 6.05
CA LEU A 39 -2.31 -4.59 6.81
C LEU A 39 -1.04 -4.67 5.96
N GLN A 40 -1.14 -5.24 4.75
CA GLN A 40 -0.04 -5.34 3.79
C GLN A 40 0.50 -3.96 3.41
N SER A 41 -0.39 -3.01 3.10
CA SER A 41 -0.01 -1.65 2.72
C SER A 41 0.65 -0.89 3.88
N LEU A 42 0.15 -1.06 5.11
CA LEU A 42 0.79 -0.51 6.31
C LEU A 42 2.19 -1.07 6.53
N LEU A 43 2.39 -2.38 6.36
CA LEU A 43 3.73 -2.98 6.43
C LEU A 43 4.67 -2.43 5.37
N GLY A 44 4.19 -2.28 4.14
CA GLY A 44 4.96 -1.72 3.03
C GLY A 44 5.40 -0.28 3.27
N ALA A 45 4.61 0.51 3.99
CA ALA A 45 4.88 1.91 4.26
C ALA A 45 5.62 2.18 5.59
N ALA A 46 5.50 1.26 6.55
CA ALA A 46 6.04 1.42 7.90
C ALA A 46 7.53 1.81 7.96
N PRO A 47 8.44 1.27 7.12
CA PRO A 47 9.84 1.68 7.12
C PRO A 47 10.08 3.18 6.85
N PHE A 48 9.13 3.86 6.21
CA PHE A 48 9.26 5.26 5.85
C PHE A 48 8.76 6.23 6.91
N LEU A 49 8.12 5.76 7.98
CA LEU A 49 7.55 6.62 9.02
C LEU A 49 8.49 7.75 9.49
N PRO A 50 9.82 7.54 9.68
CA PRO A 50 10.73 8.61 10.10
C PRO A 50 11.04 9.66 9.02
N LEU A 51 10.74 9.35 7.75
CA LEU A 51 11.09 10.15 6.56
C LEU A 51 9.89 10.92 5.99
N LEU A 52 8.67 10.57 6.41
CA LEU A 52 7.44 11.12 5.84
C LEU A 52 7.19 12.55 6.33
N ARG A 53 6.87 13.41 5.37
CA ARG A 53 6.32 14.75 5.59
C ARG A 53 4.80 14.70 5.56
N LYS A 54 4.16 15.67 6.22
CA LYS A 54 2.69 15.76 6.26
C LYS A 54 2.06 15.91 4.88
N ASP A 55 2.69 16.65 3.99
CA ASP A 55 2.22 16.90 2.63
C ASP A 55 2.56 15.75 1.65
N CYS A 56 3.06 14.62 2.13
CA CYS A 56 3.38 13.47 1.28
C CYS A 56 2.11 12.93 0.60
N GLY A 57 2.13 12.85 -0.73
CA GLY A 57 1.10 12.18 -1.51
C GLY A 57 1.20 10.65 -1.36
N LEU A 58 0.07 9.97 -1.28
CA LEU A 58 -0.04 8.52 -1.18
C LEU A 58 -0.69 7.95 -2.44
N TYR A 59 0.06 7.14 -3.18
CA TYR A 59 -0.40 6.49 -4.41
C TYR A 59 -0.28 4.99 -4.23
N LEU A 60 -1.43 4.33 -4.14
CA LEU A 60 -1.54 2.92 -3.80
C LEU A 60 -2.12 2.15 -4.98
N ALA A 61 -1.58 0.97 -5.24
CA ALA A 61 -2.12 0.04 -6.21
C ALA A 61 -2.08 -1.39 -5.67
N ALA A 62 -3.02 -2.20 -6.12
CA ALA A 62 -3.01 -3.62 -5.87
C ALA A 62 -3.47 -4.41 -7.10
N ASP A 63 -2.94 -5.62 -7.26
CA ASP A 63 -3.32 -6.55 -8.34
C ASP A 63 -4.75 -7.10 -8.16
N TYR A 64 -5.32 -6.92 -6.97
CA TYR A 64 -6.64 -7.40 -6.60
C TYR A 64 -7.30 -6.43 -5.62
N PRO A 65 -8.64 -6.27 -5.67
CA PRO A 65 -9.38 -5.65 -4.59
C PRO A 65 -9.33 -6.54 -3.34
N CYS A 66 -9.81 -6.06 -2.20
CA CYS A 66 -9.91 -6.87 -0.99
C CYS A 66 -10.86 -8.08 -1.17
N ARG A 67 -10.33 -9.20 -1.70
CA ARG A 67 -11.11 -10.37 -2.10
C ARG A 67 -11.95 -10.96 -0.94
N PRO A 68 -11.40 -11.18 0.28
CA PRO A 68 -12.19 -11.77 1.36
C PRO A 68 -13.36 -10.89 1.79
N THR A 69 -13.16 -9.57 1.87
CA THR A 69 -14.24 -8.64 2.23
C THR A 69 -15.29 -8.56 1.13
N MET A 70 -14.89 -8.55 -0.13
CA MET A 70 -15.81 -8.59 -1.26
C MET A 70 -16.60 -9.91 -1.30
N GLU A 71 -15.96 -11.05 -1.07
CA GLU A 71 -16.60 -12.36 -1.04
C GLU A 71 -17.65 -12.44 0.08
N LEU A 72 -17.31 -12.03 1.30
CA LEU A 72 -18.27 -11.99 2.41
C LEU A 72 -19.45 -11.05 2.13
N LEU A 73 -19.19 -9.91 1.49
CA LEU A 73 -20.22 -8.96 1.09
C LEU A 73 -21.17 -9.60 0.06
N LEU A 74 -20.62 -10.24 -0.97
CA LEU A 74 -21.40 -10.89 -2.02
C LEU A 74 -22.21 -12.08 -1.48
N GLU A 75 -21.61 -12.90 -0.63
CA GLU A 75 -22.28 -14.02 0.06
C GLU A 75 -23.46 -13.51 0.90
N ALA A 76 -23.25 -12.48 1.72
CA ALA A 76 -24.31 -11.91 2.55
C ALA A 76 -25.49 -11.37 1.72
N VAL A 77 -25.20 -10.66 0.64
CA VAL A 77 -26.23 -9.98 -0.17
C VAL A 77 -26.92 -10.94 -1.15
N PHE A 78 -26.16 -11.73 -1.89
CA PHE A 78 -26.68 -12.53 -3.00
C PHE A 78 -27.08 -13.94 -2.60
N VAL A 79 -26.37 -14.57 -1.68
CA VAL A 79 -26.66 -15.94 -1.24
C VAL A 79 -27.59 -15.94 -0.03
N GLN A 80 -27.33 -15.08 0.94
CA GLN A 80 -28.11 -15.03 2.19
C GLN A 80 -29.25 -14.01 2.16
N HIS A 81 -29.37 -13.20 1.11
CA HIS A 81 -30.37 -12.14 0.97
C HIS A 81 -30.46 -11.18 2.17
N LYS A 82 -29.31 -10.90 2.80
CA LYS A 82 -29.19 -9.95 3.91
C LYS A 82 -28.73 -8.60 3.41
N LEU A 83 -29.04 -7.56 4.16
CA LEU A 83 -28.43 -6.25 3.93
C LEU A 83 -26.92 -6.33 4.21
N PRO A 84 -26.09 -5.65 3.40
CA PRO A 84 -24.67 -5.58 3.67
C PRO A 84 -24.44 -4.85 5.00
N LYS A 85 -23.54 -5.35 5.83
CA LYS A 85 -23.16 -4.59 7.03
C LYS A 85 -22.44 -3.32 6.56
N PRO A 86 -22.78 -2.13 7.10
CA PRO A 86 -22.21 -0.86 6.62
C PRO A 86 -20.68 -0.85 6.53
N LEU A 87 -20.01 -1.55 7.43
CA LEU A 87 -18.55 -1.59 7.51
C LEU A 87 -17.90 -2.56 6.52
N GLU A 88 -18.53 -3.71 6.28
CA GLU A 88 -18.09 -4.66 5.25
C GLU A 88 -18.23 -4.00 3.88
N PHE A 89 -19.25 -3.17 3.70
CA PHE A 89 -19.42 -2.35 2.51
C PHE A 89 -18.31 -1.30 2.34
N VAL A 90 -18.00 -0.50 3.38
CA VAL A 90 -16.94 0.52 3.30
C VAL A 90 -15.56 -0.08 3.05
N ASN A 91 -15.26 -1.26 3.60
CA ASN A 91 -13.98 -1.92 3.35
C ASN A 91 -13.96 -2.73 2.05
N SER A 92 -15.07 -2.81 1.32
CA SER A 92 -15.10 -3.49 0.01
C SER A 92 -14.47 -2.65 -1.10
N VAL A 93 -14.36 -1.33 -0.90
CA VAL A 93 -13.70 -0.42 -1.85
C VAL A 93 -12.20 -0.36 -1.57
N SER A 94 -11.38 -0.52 -2.61
CA SER A 94 -9.93 -0.66 -2.46
C SER A 94 -9.23 0.60 -1.90
N ASN A 95 -9.85 1.78 -2.03
CA ASN A 95 -9.31 3.03 -1.47
C ASN A 95 -9.36 3.08 0.07
N ALA A 96 -10.08 2.17 0.74
CA ALA A 96 -10.03 2.04 2.19
C ALA A 96 -8.60 1.79 2.71
N ALA A 97 -7.79 1.06 1.93
CA ALA A 97 -6.37 0.84 2.22
C ALA A 97 -5.60 2.17 2.29
N GLY A 98 -5.75 3.00 1.27
CA GLY A 98 -5.13 4.32 1.21
C GLY A 98 -5.54 5.19 2.40
N PHE A 99 -6.83 5.22 2.75
CA PHE A 99 -7.33 6.00 3.89
C PHE A 99 -6.67 5.59 5.21
N HIS A 100 -6.63 4.29 5.51
CA HIS A 100 -6.05 3.80 6.76
C HIS A 100 -4.53 3.99 6.82
N VAL A 101 -3.83 3.81 5.70
CA VAL A 101 -2.39 4.11 5.60
C VAL A 101 -2.15 5.59 5.87
N ALA A 102 -2.87 6.47 5.19
CA ALA A 102 -2.71 7.91 5.38
C ALA A 102 -2.95 8.34 6.83
N GLN A 103 -4.05 7.87 7.42
CA GLN A 103 -4.41 8.15 8.81
C GLN A 103 -3.35 7.66 9.80
N LYS A 104 -2.76 6.48 9.59
CA LYS A 104 -1.78 5.89 10.52
C LYS A 104 -0.38 6.46 10.38
N LEU A 105 -0.03 6.97 9.21
CA LEU A 105 1.26 7.61 8.95
C LEU A 105 1.22 9.13 9.17
N GLY A 106 0.03 9.72 9.34
CA GLY A 106 -0.14 11.16 9.52
C GLY A 106 0.15 11.98 8.25
N VAL A 107 -0.10 11.39 7.08
CA VAL A 107 0.02 12.08 5.79
C VAL A 107 -1.34 12.65 5.37
N GLU A 108 -1.29 13.89 4.89
CA GLU A 108 -2.43 14.76 4.59
C GLU A 108 -2.47 15.16 3.11
N GLY A 109 -1.50 14.70 2.30
CA GLY A 109 -1.45 14.92 0.85
C GLY A 109 -2.52 14.13 0.07
N PRO A 110 -2.55 14.27 -1.27
CA PRO A 110 -3.41 13.49 -2.15
C PRO A 110 -3.31 11.99 -1.86
N ASN A 111 -4.45 11.30 -1.89
CA ASN A 111 -4.53 9.87 -1.59
C ASN A 111 -5.32 9.18 -2.70
N LEU A 112 -4.61 8.45 -3.54
CA LEU A 112 -5.17 7.82 -4.72
C LEU A 112 -4.95 6.31 -4.69
N PHE A 113 -6.02 5.57 -4.99
CA PHE A 113 -5.93 4.15 -5.33
C PHE A 113 -6.07 3.98 -6.84
N ILE A 114 -5.11 3.33 -7.48
CA ILE A 114 -5.17 2.98 -8.92
C ILE A 114 -5.13 1.46 -9.11
N GLY A 115 -5.76 0.98 -10.18
CA GLY A 115 -5.65 -0.43 -10.55
C GLY A 115 -4.23 -0.77 -11.01
N ALA A 116 -3.66 -1.89 -10.55
CA ALA A 116 -2.36 -2.32 -11.02
C ALA A 116 -2.43 -2.80 -12.48
N GLY A 117 -1.71 -2.09 -13.36
CA GLY A 117 -1.56 -2.44 -14.77
C GLY A 117 -0.11 -2.74 -15.15
N ARG A 118 0.15 -3.04 -16.43
CA ARG A 118 1.50 -3.37 -16.93
C ARG A 118 2.52 -2.26 -16.69
N ASP A 119 2.08 -1.00 -16.71
CA ASP A 119 2.91 0.19 -16.59
C ASP A 119 2.81 0.88 -15.21
N LEU A 120 2.40 0.13 -14.17
CA LEU A 120 2.09 0.68 -12.85
C LEU A 120 3.16 1.64 -12.31
N TRP A 121 4.43 1.24 -12.31
CA TRP A 121 5.51 2.06 -11.75
C TRP A 121 5.73 3.35 -12.54
N ARG A 122 5.57 3.31 -13.86
CA ARG A 122 5.60 4.51 -14.69
C ARG A 122 4.44 5.43 -14.35
N GLN A 123 3.22 4.90 -14.26
CA GLN A 123 2.02 5.67 -13.89
C GLN A 123 2.14 6.30 -12.52
N PHE A 124 2.69 5.58 -11.54
CA PHE A 124 3.00 6.13 -10.23
C PHE A 124 3.96 7.33 -10.30
N CYS A 125 5.07 7.18 -11.02
CA CYS A 125 6.04 8.25 -11.20
C CYS A 125 5.42 9.46 -11.93
N GLU A 126 4.60 9.24 -12.95
CA GLU A 126 3.93 10.31 -13.71
C GLU A 126 2.97 11.11 -12.82
N ILE A 127 2.10 10.44 -12.07
CA ILE A 127 1.16 11.11 -11.16
C ILE A 127 1.91 11.88 -10.08
N ALA A 128 2.90 11.25 -9.43
CA ALA A 128 3.71 11.91 -8.41
C ALA A 128 4.49 13.11 -8.97
N ALA A 129 5.04 13.00 -10.19
CA ALA A 129 5.78 14.08 -10.82
C ALA A 129 4.87 15.28 -11.15
N LEU A 130 3.63 15.03 -11.58
CA LEU A 130 2.64 16.10 -11.80
C LEU A 130 2.30 16.82 -10.50
N ASP A 131 1.95 16.08 -9.44
CA ASP A 131 1.62 16.69 -8.14
C ASP A 131 2.81 17.46 -7.54
N MET A 132 4.05 16.99 -7.74
CA MET A 132 5.25 17.72 -7.32
C MET A 132 5.53 18.96 -8.17
N ALA A 133 5.31 18.88 -9.50
CA ALA A 133 5.52 20.00 -10.41
C ALA A 133 4.53 21.15 -10.13
N ASP A 134 3.31 20.81 -9.77
CA ASP A 134 2.27 21.76 -9.37
C ASP A 134 2.43 22.24 -7.91
N GLY A 135 3.40 21.71 -7.17
CA GLY A 135 3.68 22.08 -5.79
C GLY A 135 2.62 21.59 -4.78
N VAL A 136 1.78 20.62 -5.18
CA VAL A 136 0.76 19.99 -4.33
C VAL A 136 1.41 19.18 -3.21
N VAL A 137 2.52 18.50 -3.53
CA VAL A 137 3.27 17.66 -2.60
C VAL A 137 4.77 17.89 -2.72
N SER A 138 5.50 17.77 -1.62
CA SER A 138 6.98 17.73 -1.62
C SER A 138 7.56 16.31 -1.60
N GLN A 139 6.72 15.31 -1.33
CA GLN A 139 7.04 13.89 -1.27
C GLN A 139 5.91 13.04 -1.85
N ALA A 140 6.26 11.86 -2.36
CA ALA A 140 5.30 10.86 -2.83
C ALA A 140 5.67 9.47 -2.30
N LEU A 141 4.71 8.79 -1.70
CA LEU A 141 4.78 7.41 -1.27
C LEU A 141 4.01 6.54 -2.25
N LEU A 142 4.73 5.68 -2.96
CA LEU A 142 4.19 4.71 -3.90
C LEU A 142 4.11 3.35 -3.21
N ILE A 143 2.97 2.67 -3.27
CA ILE A 143 2.78 1.34 -2.67
C ILE A 143 2.10 0.42 -3.67
N HIS A 144 2.76 -0.69 -4.00
CA HIS A 144 2.19 -1.77 -4.81
C HIS A 144 2.04 -3.04 -3.96
N SER A 145 0.83 -3.57 -3.84
CA SER A 145 0.54 -4.86 -3.22
C SER A 145 0.17 -5.91 -4.28
N ALA A 146 1.01 -6.94 -4.39
CA ALA A 146 0.86 -8.05 -5.33
C ALA A 146 0.71 -9.38 -4.58
N ASN A 147 0.02 -10.35 -5.19
CA ASN A 147 -0.12 -11.74 -4.67
C ASN A 147 0.25 -12.78 -5.73
N PRO A 148 1.51 -12.88 -6.15
CA PRO A 148 1.98 -14.00 -6.97
C PRO A 148 2.28 -15.23 -6.07
N ASP A 149 1.29 -16.09 -5.79
CA ASP A 149 1.36 -17.31 -4.92
C ASP A 149 1.77 -17.07 -3.44
N GLU A 150 2.54 -16.01 -3.20
CA GLU A 150 2.92 -15.35 -1.96
C GLU A 150 2.51 -13.88 -2.07
N PHE A 151 2.37 -13.17 -0.95
CA PHE A 151 2.17 -11.74 -1.00
C PHE A 151 3.50 -11.00 -1.08
N VAL A 152 3.54 -9.94 -1.87
CA VAL A 152 4.68 -9.02 -1.99
C VAL A 152 4.15 -7.60 -1.96
N VAL A 153 4.69 -6.78 -1.08
CA VAL A 153 4.43 -5.33 -1.03
C VAL A 153 5.72 -4.61 -1.34
N ARG A 154 5.71 -3.81 -2.40
CA ARG A 154 6.84 -2.98 -2.80
C ARG A 154 6.46 -1.53 -2.67
N SER A 155 7.32 -0.75 -2.06
CA SER A 155 7.05 0.66 -1.86
C SER A 155 8.28 1.51 -2.12
N LEU A 156 8.05 2.71 -2.62
CA LEU A 156 9.09 3.72 -2.87
C LEU A 156 8.67 5.04 -2.24
N LEU A 157 9.61 5.72 -1.61
CA LEU A 157 9.46 7.11 -1.20
C LEU A 157 10.27 7.99 -2.14
N LEU A 158 9.63 9.01 -2.69
CA LEU A 158 10.22 9.97 -3.61
C LEU A 158 10.13 11.37 -3.02
N ASP A 159 11.08 12.22 -3.38
CA ASP A 159 11.03 13.66 -3.11
C ASP A 159 11.29 14.49 -4.38
N ASN A 160 11.08 15.80 -4.25
CA ASN A 160 11.24 16.75 -5.32
C ASN A 160 12.70 17.05 -5.71
N THR A 161 13.70 16.35 -5.14
CA THR A 161 15.09 16.59 -5.52
C THR A 161 15.35 16.16 -6.98
N PRO A 162 16.28 16.81 -7.69
CA PRO A 162 16.63 16.42 -9.05
C PRO A 162 17.14 14.97 -9.10
N GLY A 163 16.59 14.19 -10.04
CA GLY A 163 16.88 12.78 -10.21
C GLY A 163 16.05 12.18 -11.35
N THR A 164 16.33 10.92 -11.69
CA THR A 164 15.67 10.17 -12.77
C THR A 164 14.76 9.09 -12.18
N ALA A 165 13.67 9.51 -11.55
CA ALA A 165 12.58 8.60 -11.18
C ALA A 165 11.59 8.43 -12.35
N ASP A 166 12.08 7.87 -13.46
CA ASP A 166 11.28 7.53 -14.64
C ASP A 166 11.68 6.13 -15.11
N SER A 167 10.98 5.11 -14.60
CA SER A 167 11.14 3.73 -15.02
C SER A 167 9.86 2.94 -14.76
N SER A 168 9.70 1.85 -15.51
CA SER A 168 8.54 0.97 -15.43
C SER A 168 8.70 -0.19 -14.43
N SER A 169 9.78 -0.24 -13.64
CA SER A 169 9.98 -1.31 -12.67
C SER A 169 10.52 -0.83 -11.32
N PHE A 170 10.05 -1.47 -10.25
CA PHE A 170 10.60 -1.29 -8.90
C PHE A 170 12.11 -1.50 -8.86
N ALA A 171 12.62 -2.57 -9.49
CA ALA A 171 14.03 -2.93 -9.44
C ALA A 171 14.94 -1.81 -9.95
N THR A 172 14.60 -1.23 -11.11
CA THR A 172 15.33 -0.09 -11.68
C THR A 172 15.18 1.17 -10.83
N LEU A 173 13.98 1.46 -10.33
CA LEU A 173 13.74 2.64 -9.49
C LEU A 173 14.46 2.57 -8.13
N SER A 174 14.69 1.35 -7.62
CA SER A 174 15.38 1.10 -6.35
C SER A 174 16.89 0.87 -6.50
N GLU A 175 17.44 0.96 -7.72
CA GLU A 175 18.83 0.63 -7.98
C GLU A 175 19.79 1.54 -7.17
N GLY A 176 20.74 0.91 -6.47
CA GLY A 176 21.70 1.61 -5.61
C GLY A 176 21.15 2.08 -4.26
N LEU A 177 19.88 1.78 -3.93
CA LEU A 177 19.31 2.03 -2.60
C LEU A 177 19.43 0.79 -1.71
N ASP A 178 19.57 1.03 -0.41
CA ASP A 178 19.36 -0.01 0.59
C ASP A 178 17.85 -0.25 0.74
N ILE A 179 17.40 -1.46 0.43
CA ILE A 179 15.98 -1.82 0.44
C ILE A 179 15.63 -2.37 1.81
N SER A 180 14.70 -1.72 2.51
CA SER A 180 14.17 -2.24 3.77
C SER A 180 13.34 -3.50 3.49
N ARG A 181 13.83 -4.65 3.96
CA ARG A 181 13.22 -5.96 3.71
C ARG A 181 12.65 -6.56 4.99
N LEU A 182 11.44 -7.11 4.87
CA LEU A 182 10.82 -7.93 5.91
C LEU A 182 10.21 -9.16 5.26
N GLU A 183 10.57 -10.33 5.77
CA GLU A 183 10.04 -11.61 5.33
C GLU A 183 9.24 -12.24 6.46
N ILE A 184 7.97 -12.51 6.20
CA ILE A 184 7.06 -13.17 7.14
C ILE A 184 7.14 -14.67 6.89
N VAL A 185 7.75 -15.40 7.82
CA VAL A 185 8.10 -16.82 7.62
C VAL A 185 7.03 -17.80 8.13
N ARG A 186 5.96 -17.32 8.80
CA ARG A 186 4.93 -18.20 9.39
C ARG A 186 3.64 -18.21 8.58
N ALA A 187 3.30 -19.37 8.01
CA ALA A 187 1.92 -19.75 7.82
C ALA A 187 1.46 -20.34 9.15
N ASP A 188 0.46 -19.74 9.80
CA ASP A 188 -0.15 -20.37 10.96
C ASP A 188 -0.89 -21.61 10.43
N GLY A 189 -0.43 -22.80 10.85
CA GLY A 189 -1.00 -24.09 10.45
C GLY A 189 -2.41 -24.32 11.00
#